data_AF-A0A1I0V338-F1
#
_entry.id   AF-A0A1I0V338-F1
#
_cell.length_a   1.000
_cell.length_b   1.000
_cell.length_c   1.000
_cell.angle_alpha   90.00
_cell.angle_beta   90.00
_cell.angle_gamma   90.00
#
_symmetry.space_group_name_H-M   'P 1'
#
loop_
_entity.id
_entity.type
_entity.pdbx_description
1 polymer ?
#
loop_
_entity_poly.entity_id
_entity_poly.type
_entity_poly.pdbx_seq_one_letter_code
_entity_poly.pdbx_strand_id
1 'polypeptide(L)'
;MVFRVPPVRRARGSGRSCDGPDPPRPLPDADADGDGLISLEEAAPYYGPIDVSLTTTGDTSPASGLALERFPVADANGVIDYHRTVTVPKDVSKRLGELHLVLHGADVDGDGTSQTTLMEAVLPVACGEIDRAQGGGHRH
;
A
#
# COMPACT_ATOMS: atom_id res chain seq x y z
N MET A 1 -4.21 2.59 -3.46
CA MET A 1 -4.04 1.41 -2.59
C MET A 1 -3.44 0.24 -3.38
N VAL A 2 -2.30 -0.32 -2.97
CA VAL A 2 -1.61 -1.40 -3.71
C VAL A 2 -1.06 -2.47 -2.75
N PHE A 3 -0.91 -3.71 -3.23
CA PHE A 3 -0.13 -4.74 -2.54
C PHE A 3 1.33 -4.69 -2.97
N ARG A 4 2.23 -4.79 -1.99
CA ARG A 4 3.68 -4.90 -2.22
C ARG A 4 4.30 -5.97 -1.30
N VAL A 5 5.28 -6.69 -1.83
CA VAL A 5 6.21 -7.50 -1.04
C VAL A 5 7.26 -6.57 -0.40
N PRO A 6 7.45 -6.57 0.93
CA PRO A 6 8.60 -5.90 1.53
C PRO A 6 9.90 -6.59 1.09
N PRO A 7 10.98 -5.84 0.78
CA PRO A 7 12.25 -6.44 0.44
C PRO A 7 12.81 -7.19 1.66
N VAL A 8 12.78 -8.53 1.55
CA VAL A 8 13.44 -9.52 2.42
C VAL A 8 12.80 -9.70 3.81
N ARG A 9 12.63 -10.97 4.20
CA ARG A 9 12.23 -11.40 5.55
C ARG A 9 13.11 -10.71 6.61
N ARG A 10 12.60 -9.69 7.30
CA ARG A 10 13.19 -9.32 8.60
C ARG A 10 12.79 -10.36 9.64
N ALA A 11 13.80 -10.81 10.38
CA ALA A 11 13.70 -11.78 11.44
C ALA A 11 12.61 -11.41 12.46
N ARG A 12 11.99 -12.42 13.06
CA ARG A 12 11.18 -12.25 14.28
C ARG A 12 12.06 -11.59 15.35
N GLY A 13 11.97 -10.28 15.48
CA GLY A 13 12.83 -9.49 16.38
C GLY A 13 12.50 -8.01 16.30
N SER A 14 11.66 -7.54 17.23
CA SER A 14 11.38 -6.16 17.64
C SER A 14 11.82 -5.02 16.69
N GLY A 15 11.10 -4.83 15.59
CA GLY A 15 11.31 -3.72 14.65
C GLY A 15 10.17 -3.64 13.65
N ARG A 16 8.98 -3.35 14.19
CA ARG A 16 7.67 -3.35 13.54
C ARG A 16 7.60 -2.33 12.39
N SER A 17 7.56 -2.82 11.15
CA SER A 17 7.54 -1.99 9.93
C SER A 17 6.12 -1.61 9.51
N CYS A 18 5.08 -2.35 9.92
CA CYS A 18 3.68 -2.14 9.52
C CYS A 18 2.65 -2.55 10.60
N ASP A 19 3.03 -2.61 11.88
CA ASP A 19 2.11 -3.01 12.94
C ASP A 19 1.18 -1.85 13.35
N GLY A 20 0.08 -1.69 12.60
CA GLY A 20 -1.00 -0.76 12.90
C GLY A 20 -1.30 0.21 11.75
N PRO A 21 -2.29 1.12 11.90
CA PRO A 21 -2.60 2.16 10.92
C PRO A 21 -1.51 3.24 10.80
N ASP A 22 -0.32 2.99 11.36
CA ASP A 22 0.82 3.89 11.28
C ASP A 22 1.27 3.98 9.80
N PRO A 23 1.63 5.18 9.31
CA PRO A 23 2.34 5.28 8.05
C PRO A 23 3.59 4.38 8.15
N PRO A 24 3.99 3.71 7.05
CA PRO A 24 5.20 2.90 7.07
C PRO A 24 6.32 3.78 7.63
N ARG A 25 6.80 3.42 8.82
CA ARG A 25 7.72 4.27 9.57
C ARG A 25 8.90 4.52 8.64
N PRO A 26 9.28 5.79 8.36
CA PRO A 26 10.42 6.08 7.52
C PRO A 26 11.57 5.25 8.05
N LEU A 27 12.21 4.49 7.17
CA LEU A 27 13.54 4.03 7.49
C LEU A 27 14.31 5.33 7.76
N PRO A 28 14.96 5.50 8.93
CA PRO A 28 15.51 6.79 9.35
C PRO A 28 16.46 7.46 8.33
N ASP A 29 16.89 6.71 7.31
CA ASP A 29 17.80 7.12 6.25
C ASP A 29 17.11 7.23 4.86
N ALA A 30 15.78 7.21 4.81
CA ALA A 30 15.02 7.25 3.54
C ALA A 30 14.69 8.68 3.08
N ASP A 31 14.48 9.61 4.01
CA ASP A 31 14.31 11.05 3.72
C ASP A 31 15.71 11.63 3.44
N ALA A 32 16.13 11.53 2.18
CA ALA A 32 17.48 11.86 1.76
C ALA A 32 17.65 13.37 1.55
N ASP A 33 16.58 14.09 1.23
CA ASP A 33 16.60 15.53 1.02
C ASP A 33 16.14 16.37 2.24
N GLY A 34 15.56 15.73 3.26
CA GLY A 34 15.23 16.32 4.54
C GLY A 34 13.97 17.18 4.53
N ASP A 35 13.08 16.96 3.56
CA ASP A 35 11.83 17.71 3.41
C ASP A 35 10.69 17.19 4.32
N GLY A 36 10.93 16.07 5.02
CA GLY A 36 9.99 15.43 5.93
C GLY A 36 8.97 14.52 5.24
N LEU A 37 9.09 14.33 3.93
CA LEU A 37 8.34 13.38 3.12
C LEU A 37 9.28 12.28 2.61
N ILE A 38 8.71 11.25 1.98
CA ILE A 38 9.49 10.19 1.33
C ILE A 38 8.96 10.09 -0.10
N SER A 39 9.73 10.61 -1.05
CA SER A 39 9.43 10.52 -2.48
C SER A 39 9.36 9.07 -2.97
N LEU A 40 8.81 8.87 -4.17
CA LEU A 40 8.80 7.54 -4.79
C LEU A 40 10.23 7.01 -4.99
N GLU A 41 11.15 7.89 -5.38
CA GLU A 41 12.56 7.59 -5.60
C GLU A 41 13.25 7.16 -4.30
N GLU A 42 13.00 7.86 -3.20
CA GLU A 42 13.52 7.53 -1.86
C GLU A 42 12.91 6.26 -1.27
N ALA A 43 11.63 6.03 -1.54
CA ALA A 43 10.91 4.84 -1.16
C ALA A 43 11.35 3.60 -1.96
N ALA A 44 11.73 3.77 -3.23
CA ALA A 44 11.94 2.67 -4.18
C ALA A 44 12.87 1.54 -3.69
N PRO A 45 14.01 1.80 -3.00
CA PRO A 45 14.87 0.73 -2.47
C PRO A 45 14.21 -0.12 -1.38
N TYR A 46 13.18 0.42 -0.72
CA TYR A 46 12.54 -0.14 0.47
C TYR A 46 11.21 -0.81 0.19
N TYR A 47 10.65 -0.62 -1.00
CA TYR A 47 9.46 -1.32 -1.44
C TYR A 47 9.80 -2.22 -2.63
N GLY A 48 9.40 -3.49 -2.57
CA GLY A 48 9.39 -4.33 -3.75
C GLY A 48 8.46 -3.77 -4.84
N PRO A 49 8.48 -4.37 -6.04
CA PRO A 49 7.57 -3.97 -7.11
C PRO A 49 6.10 -4.07 -6.65
N ILE A 50 5.23 -3.32 -7.33
CA ILE A 50 3.77 -3.49 -7.16
C ILE A 50 3.41 -4.90 -7.63
N ASP A 51 2.76 -5.69 -6.78
CA ASP A 51 2.26 -7.01 -7.15
C ASP A 51 0.82 -6.93 -7.68
N VAL A 52 0.00 -6.10 -7.03
CA VAL A 52 -1.42 -5.94 -7.34
C VAL A 52 -1.85 -4.50 -7.08
N SER A 53 -2.55 -3.90 -8.05
CA SER A 53 -3.20 -2.61 -7.90
C SER A 53 -4.66 -2.79 -7.50
N LEU A 54 -5.08 -2.30 -6.33
CA LEU A 54 -6.47 -2.40 -5.87
C LEU A 54 -7.32 -1.26 -6.43
N THR A 55 -7.49 -1.31 -7.75
CA THR A 55 -8.38 -0.41 -8.48
C THR A 55 -9.84 -0.74 -8.19
N THR A 56 -10.71 0.26 -8.32
CA THR A 56 -12.18 0.12 -8.27
C THR A 56 -12.70 -0.51 -9.56
N THR A 57 -12.03 -0.29 -10.69
CA THR A 57 -12.40 -0.80 -12.01
C THR A 57 -11.19 -1.22 -12.86
N GLY A 58 -11.43 -2.09 -13.85
CA GLY A 58 -10.38 -2.59 -14.76
C GLY A 58 -9.47 -3.65 -14.13
N ASP A 59 -8.28 -3.85 -14.71
CA ASP A 59 -7.32 -4.83 -14.21
C ASP A 59 -6.63 -4.38 -12.90
N THR A 60 -5.99 -5.34 -12.24
CA THR A 60 -5.23 -5.16 -11.00
C THR A 60 -3.73 -5.37 -11.20
N SER A 61 -3.24 -5.27 -12.44
CA SER A 61 -1.83 -5.51 -12.76
C SER A 61 -0.92 -4.43 -12.15
N PRO A 62 0.39 -4.66 -12.08
CA PRO A 62 1.36 -3.65 -11.62
C PRO A 62 1.30 -2.35 -12.45
N ALA A 63 1.01 -2.46 -13.75
CA ALA A 63 0.90 -1.31 -14.65
C ALA A 63 -0.26 -0.36 -14.28
N SER A 64 -1.28 -0.87 -13.59
CA SER A 64 -2.39 -0.06 -13.08
C SER A 64 -1.99 0.88 -11.94
N GLY A 65 -0.76 0.77 -11.41
CA GLY A 65 -0.25 1.61 -10.32
C GLY A 65 -0.23 3.11 -10.62
N LEU A 66 -0.20 3.49 -11.90
CA LEU A 66 -0.20 4.89 -12.35
C LEU A 66 -1.56 5.35 -12.90
N ALA A 67 -2.58 4.50 -12.89
CA ALA A 67 -3.93 4.86 -13.31
C ALA A 67 -4.70 5.49 -12.13
N LEU A 68 -4.26 6.68 -11.71
CA LEU A 68 -4.68 7.34 -10.47
C LEU A 68 -6.21 7.39 -10.29
N GLU A 69 -6.93 7.76 -11.36
CA GLU A 69 -8.40 7.88 -11.36
C GLU A 69 -9.15 6.56 -11.09
N ARG A 70 -8.47 5.41 -11.16
CA ARG A 70 -9.07 4.09 -10.89
C ARG A 70 -8.87 3.62 -9.46
N PHE A 71 -8.20 4.38 -8.60
CA PHE A 71 -8.10 4.06 -7.18
C PHE A 71 -9.29 4.58 -6.38
N PRO A 72 -9.63 3.95 -5.25
CA PRO A 72 -10.67 4.48 -4.38
C PRO A 72 -10.22 5.82 -3.78
N VAL A 73 -11.15 6.76 -3.69
CA VAL A 73 -10.97 8.06 -3.07
C VAL A 73 -11.61 8.03 -1.69
N ALA A 74 -10.94 8.63 -0.70
CA ALA A 74 -11.49 8.75 0.64
C ALA A 74 -12.73 9.65 0.66
N ASP A 75 -13.64 9.39 1.59
CA ASP A 75 -14.73 10.31 1.87
C ASP A 75 -14.22 11.60 2.56
N ALA A 76 -15.14 12.53 2.85
CA ALA A 76 -14.81 13.78 3.53
C ALA A 76 -14.22 13.61 4.95
N ASN A 77 -14.30 12.42 5.53
CA ASN A 77 -13.73 12.08 6.83
C ASN A 77 -12.37 11.34 6.70
N GLY A 78 -11.86 11.17 5.49
CA GLY A 78 -10.64 10.40 5.24
C GLY A 78 -10.84 8.88 5.28
N VAL A 79 -12.07 8.39 5.16
CA VAL A 79 -12.40 6.96 5.22
C VAL A 79 -12.49 6.36 3.82
N ILE A 80 -11.87 5.19 3.64
CA ILE A 80 -11.95 4.41 2.40
C ILE A 80 -12.65 3.08 2.67
N ASP A 81 -13.82 2.89 2.09
CA ASP A 81 -14.49 1.60 2.00
C ASP A 81 -14.22 0.95 0.64
N TYR A 82 -13.45 -0.14 0.62
CA TYR A 82 -13.11 -0.87 -0.59
C TYR A 82 -13.65 -2.30 -0.55
N HIS A 83 -14.44 -2.69 -1.54
CA HIS A 83 -14.92 -4.05 -1.70
C HIS A 83 -14.85 -4.50 -3.16
N ARG A 84 -14.04 -5.54 -3.42
CA ARG A 84 -13.89 -6.12 -4.76
C ARG A 84 -13.41 -7.57 -4.71
N THR A 85 -13.91 -8.39 -5.63
CA THR A 85 -13.30 -9.69 -5.94
C THR A 85 -12.18 -9.48 -6.96
N VAL A 86 -10.94 -9.78 -6.57
CA VAL A 86 -9.76 -9.62 -7.43
C VAL A 86 -9.07 -10.96 -7.65
N THR A 87 -8.74 -11.25 -8.91
CA THR A 87 -7.88 -12.39 -9.24
C THR A 87 -6.44 -11.96 -9.07
N VAL A 88 -5.68 -12.69 -8.24
CA VAL A 88 -4.26 -12.41 -8.00
C VAL A 88 -3.37 -13.50 -8.60
N PRO A 89 -2.11 -13.19 -8.95
CA PRO A 89 -1.14 -14.19 -9.37
C PRO A 89 -0.99 -15.30 -8.32
N LYS A 90 -0.68 -16.53 -8.78
CA LYS A 90 -0.58 -17.71 -7.90
C LYS A 90 0.50 -17.56 -6.81
N ASP A 91 1.56 -16.82 -7.08
CA ASP A 91 2.62 -16.62 -6.09
C ASP A 91 2.25 -15.57 -5.04
N VAL A 92 1.44 -14.56 -5.42
CA VAL A 92 0.82 -13.61 -4.48
C VAL A 92 -0.14 -14.35 -3.54
N SER A 93 -1.02 -15.21 -4.05
CA SER A 93 -1.99 -15.93 -3.21
C SER A 93 -1.33 -16.85 -2.18
N LYS A 94 -0.21 -17.50 -2.52
CA LYS A 94 0.59 -18.32 -1.60
C LYS A 94 1.29 -17.50 -0.52
N ARG A 95 1.58 -16.23 -0.79
CA ARG A 95 2.37 -15.36 0.09
C ARG A 95 1.58 -14.25 0.75
N LEU A 96 0.24 -14.23 0.69
CA LEU A 96 -0.60 -13.16 1.26
C LEU A 96 -0.18 -12.70 2.67
N GLY A 97 0.08 -13.63 3.60
CA GLY A 97 0.55 -13.29 4.96
C GLY A 97 2.00 -12.79 5.08
N GLU A 98 2.70 -12.63 3.96
CA GLU A 98 4.01 -11.97 3.86
C GLU A 98 3.90 -10.61 3.13
N LEU A 99 2.70 -10.23 2.68
CA LEU A 99 2.46 -9.00 1.92
C LEU A 99 1.92 -7.91 2.84
N HIS A 100 2.18 -6.67 2.43
CA HIS A 100 1.55 -5.50 3.03
C HIS A 100 0.59 -4.85 2.03
N LEU A 101 -0.49 -4.33 2.58
CA LEU A 101 -1.34 -3.34 1.93
C LEU A 101 -0.75 -1.96 2.20
N VAL A 102 -0.51 -1.18 1.16
CA VAL A 102 -0.04 0.20 1.29
C VAL A 102 -1.05 1.14 0.63
N LEU A 103 -1.59 2.04 1.43
CA LEU A 103 -2.45 3.13 0.97
C LEU A 103 -1.56 4.35 0.68
N HIS A 104 -1.74 4.90 -0.51
CA HIS A 104 -1.04 6.08 -0.99
C HIS A 104 -2.07 7.16 -1.34
N GLY A 105 -1.64 8.42 -1.36
CA GLY A 105 -2.49 9.57 -1.63
C GLY A 105 -2.53 10.50 -0.43
N ALA A 106 -1.53 11.36 -0.30
CA ALA A 106 -1.51 12.45 0.68
C ALA A 106 -1.88 13.76 -0.03
N ASP A 107 -2.80 14.54 0.53
CA ASP A 107 -3.11 15.90 0.10
C ASP A 107 -2.23 16.84 0.92
N VAL A 108 -1.04 17.19 0.40
CA VAL A 108 -0.03 17.94 1.18
C VAL A 108 -0.16 19.44 0.98
N ASP A 109 -0.74 19.88 -0.15
CA ASP A 109 -0.97 21.30 -0.43
C ASP A 109 -2.35 21.81 0.03
N GLY A 110 -3.27 20.90 0.38
CA GLY A 110 -4.58 21.20 0.96
C GLY A 110 -5.63 21.60 -0.08
N ASP A 111 -5.44 21.24 -1.35
CA ASP A 111 -6.39 21.53 -2.42
C ASP A 111 -7.61 20.56 -2.46
N GLY A 112 -7.60 19.56 -1.60
CA GLY A 112 -8.67 18.57 -1.43
C GLY A 112 -8.51 17.33 -2.29
N THR A 113 -7.36 17.12 -2.96
CA THR A 113 -7.10 15.91 -3.73
C THR A 113 -5.61 15.56 -3.77
N SER A 114 -5.30 14.26 -3.71
CA SER A 114 -3.92 13.77 -3.88
C SER A 114 -3.56 13.44 -5.34
N GLN A 115 -4.43 13.77 -6.29
CA GLN A 115 -4.28 13.39 -7.71
C GLN A 115 -3.72 14.50 -8.60
N THR A 116 -3.40 15.67 -8.04
CA THR A 116 -2.85 16.82 -8.77
C THR A 116 -1.37 16.64 -9.12
N THR A 117 -0.61 16.02 -8.22
CA THR A 117 0.80 15.70 -8.45
C THR A 117 1.09 14.21 -8.31
N LEU A 118 2.10 13.74 -9.05
CA LEU A 118 2.60 12.37 -8.87
C LEU A 118 3.15 12.15 -7.46
N MET A 119 3.73 13.19 -6.86
CA MET A 119 4.24 13.14 -5.48
C MET A 119 3.10 12.78 -4.53
N GLU A 120 2.05 13.58 -4.49
CA GLU A 120 0.89 13.37 -3.61
C GLU A 120 0.23 12.02 -3.81
N ALA A 121 0.08 11.60 -5.07
CA ALA A 121 -0.57 10.36 -5.43
C ALA A 121 0.18 9.11 -4.94
N VAL A 122 1.51 9.21 -4.82
CA VAL A 122 2.39 8.09 -4.44
C VAL A 122 2.97 8.24 -3.04
N LEU A 123 2.61 9.27 -2.28
CA LEU A 123 2.99 9.40 -0.88
C LEU A 123 2.21 8.37 -0.03
N PRO A 124 2.88 7.46 0.70
CA PRO A 124 2.22 6.47 1.53
C PRO A 124 1.65 7.11 2.80
N VAL A 125 0.36 6.88 3.07
CA VAL A 125 -0.35 7.43 4.25
C VAL A 125 -0.69 6.38 5.30
N ALA A 126 -0.81 5.10 4.90
CA ALA A 126 -1.07 4.00 5.81
C ALA A 126 -0.55 2.67 5.25
N CYS A 127 -0.23 1.74 6.14
CA CYS A 127 0.11 0.37 5.77
C CYS A 127 -0.54 -0.65 6.72
N GLY A 128 -0.60 -1.91 6.30
CA GLY A 128 -1.11 -2.98 7.16
C GLY A 128 -0.81 -4.37 6.60
N GLU A 129 -0.74 -5.36 7.48
CA GLU A 129 -0.56 -6.76 7.10
C GLU A 129 -1.87 -7.37 6.59
N ILE A 130 -1.75 -8.38 5.71
CA ILE A 130 -2.91 -9.16 5.26
C ILE A 130 -3.07 -10.39 6.13
N ASP A 131 -4.02 -10.33 7.06
CA ASP A 131 -4.48 -11.52 7.75
C ASP A 131 -5.32 -12.38 6.81
N ARG A 132 -4.91 -13.65 6.66
CA ARG A 132 -5.78 -14.62 6.01
C ARG A 132 -6.97 -14.85 6.91
N ALA A 133 -8.13 -14.31 6.55
CA ALA A 133 -9.40 -14.76 7.09
C ALA A 133 -9.53 -16.26 6.79
N GLN A 134 -9.28 -17.11 7.80
CA GLN A 134 -9.57 -18.53 7.69
C GLN A 134 -11.07 -18.65 7.48
N GLY A 135 -11.50 -19.01 6.26
CA GLY A 135 -12.85 -19.48 6.05
C GLY A 135 -13.07 -20.66 7.00
N GLY A 136 -13.88 -20.45 8.03
CA GLY A 136 -14.25 -21.45 9.01
C GLY A 136 -14.94 -22.62 8.34
N GLY A 137 -14.17 -23.62 7.91
CA GLY A 137 -14.67 -24.88 7.42
C GLY A 137 -15.22 -25.69 8.60
N HIS A 138 -16.54 -25.68 8.75
CA HIS A 138 -17.25 -26.67 9.56
C HIS A 138 -16.96 -28.05 8.97
N ARG A 139 -16.18 -28.87 9.69
CA ARG A 139 -16.06 -30.30 9.41
C ARG A 139 -17.15 -30.99 10.23
N HIS A 140 -18.04 -31.69 9.52
CA HIS A 140 -18.99 -32.65 10.07
C HIS A 140 -18.28 -33.88 10.65
#